data_AF-A0A3N6A807-F1
#
_entry.id   AF-A0A3N6A807-F1
#
_cell.length_a   1.000
_cell.length_b   1.000
_cell.length_c   1.000
_cell.angle_alpha   90.00
_cell.angle_beta   90.00
_cell.angle_gamma   90.00
#
_symmetry.space_group_name_H-M   'P 1'
#
loop_
_entity.id
_entity.type
_entity.pdbx_description
1 polymer ?
#
loop_
_entity_poly.entity_id
_entity_poly.type
_entity_poly.pdbx_seq_one_letter_code
_entity_poly.pdbx_strand_id
1 'polypeptide(L)'
;MDKFRVDIANCYGIKKLEHEFDFSQGDTKIIYAPNGTMKSSFANTLDDFSKGVMSKDKIYTDSIPLRKINSELGEEVNIDSIFVIKCKR
;
A
#
# COMPACT_ATOMS: atom_id res chain seq x y z
N MET A 1 12.87 13.65 5.44
CA MET A 1 11.54 13.26 4.93
C MET A 1 11.63 11.78 4.68
N ASP A 2 11.90 11.04 5.75
CA ASP A 2 12.59 9.75 5.62
C ASP A 2 11.70 8.62 6.09
N LYS A 3 10.47 8.91 6.52
CA LYS A 3 9.55 7.95 7.10
C LYS A 3 8.19 8.03 6.44
N PHE A 4 7.67 6.87 6.05
CA PHE A 4 6.33 6.75 5.51
C PHE A 4 5.54 5.73 6.33
N ARG A 5 4.42 6.17 6.90
CA ARG A 5 3.51 5.29 7.62
C ARG A 5 2.41 4.82 6.69
N VAL A 6 2.25 3.52 6.61
CA VAL A 6 1.23 2.86 5.81
C VAL A 6 0.27 2.14 6.75
N ASP A 7 -1.02 2.44 6.63
CA ASP A 7 -2.11 1.73 7.28
C ASP A 7 -3.09 1.27 6.19
N ILE A 8 -3.12 -0.04 5.97
CA ILE A 8 -3.96 -0.69 4.96
C ILE A 8 -4.80 -1.76 5.65
N ALA A 9 -6.12 -1.68 5.51
CA ALA A 9 -7.05 -2.70 5.99
C ALA A 9 -8.12 -3.00 4.95
N ASN A 10 -8.55 -4.26 4.91
CA ASN A 10 -9.58 -4.79 4.01
C ASN A 10 -9.35 -4.50 2.52
N CYS A 11 -8.09 -4.53 2.07
CA CYS A 11 -7.72 -4.29 0.66
C CYS A 11 -7.10 -5.55 0.07
N TYR A 12 -7.73 -6.15 -0.96
CA TYR A 12 -7.23 -7.34 -1.67
C TYR A 12 -6.77 -8.50 -0.76
N GLY A 13 -7.51 -8.81 0.31
CA GLY A 13 -7.16 -9.85 1.27
C GLY A 13 -6.22 -9.43 2.41
N ILE A 14 -5.71 -8.20 2.40
CA ILE A 14 -4.95 -7.64 3.53
C ILE A 14 -5.95 -7.28 4.63
N LYS A 15 -5.99 -8.05 5.72
CA LYS A 15 -6.86 -7.78 6.87
C LYS A 15 -6.48 -6.47 7.56
N LYS A 16 -5.21 -6.35 7.96
CA LYS A 16 -4.61 -5.13 8.52
C LYS A 16 -3.10 -5.18 8.30
N LEU A 17 -2.53 -4.09 7.83
CA LEU A 17 -1.10 -3.85 7.70
C LEU A 17 -0.83 -2.44 8.21
N GLU A 18 -0.11 -2.35 9.31
CA GLU A 18 0.33 -1.08 9.88
C GLU A 18 1.85 -1.13 9.98
N HIS A 19 2.54 -0.31 9.20
CA HIS A 19 3.99 -0.32 9.14
C HIS A 19 4.55 1.07 8.83
N GLU A 20 5.70 1.38 9.43
CA GLU A 20 6.47 2.58 9.13
C GLU A 20 7.72 2.18 8.35
N PHE A 21 7.82 2.66 7.11
CA PHE A 21 8.99 2.49 6.28
C PHE A 21 9.98 3.62 6.55
N ASP A 22 11.13 3.30 7.13
CA ASP A 22 12.21 4.24 7.42
C ASP A 22 13.32 4.16 6.36
N PHE A 23 13.39 5.19 5.51
CA PHE A 23 14.35 5.40 4.42
C PHE A 23 15.63 6.13 4.84
N SER A 24 15.83 6.45 6.14
CA SER A 24 17.05 7.11 6.63
C SER A 24 18.33 6.33 6.32
N GLN A 25 18.25 4.99 6.28
CA GLN A 25 19.36 4.10 5.93
C GLN A 25 19.26 3.53 4.51
N GLY A 26 18.56 4.22 3.60
CA GLY A 26 18.57 3.94 2.18
C GLY A 26 17.19 3.98 1.52
N ASP A 27 17.22 4.30 0.22
CA ASP A 27 16.06 4.70 -0.59
C ASP A 27 15.20 3.52 -1.06
N THR A 28 15.63 2.28 -0.81
CA THR A 28 14.96 1.07 -1.30
C THR A 28 14.62 0.13 -0.16
N LYS A 29 13.39 -0.41 -0.17
CA LYS A 29 12.90 -1.42 0.78
C LYS A 29 12.43 -2.67 0.04
N ILE A 30 12.68 -3.83 0.63
CA ILE A 30 12.23 -5.13 0.11
C ILE A 30 11.12 -5.64 1.00
N ILE A 31 9.96 -5.93 0.40
CA ILE A 31 8.82 -6.52 1.10
C ILE A 31 8.83 -8.03 0.84
N TYR A 32 8.98 -8.81 1.91
CA TYR A 32 8.92 -10.28 1.85
C TYR A 32 7.68 -10.79 2.59
N ALA A 33 6.88 -11.60 1.91
CA ALA A 33 5.74 -12.31 2.50
C ALA A 33 5.56 -13.68 1.84
N PRO A 34 4.86 -14.64 2.47
CA PRO A 34 4.48 -15.91 1.85
C PRO A 34 3.66 -15.75 0.56
N ASN A 35 3.40 -16.86 -0.14
CA ASN A 35 2.48 -16.84 -1.28
C ASN A 35 1.04 -16.70 -0.79
N GLY A 36 0.23 -15.90 -1.49
CA GLY A 36 -1.18 -15.70 -1.17
C GLY A 36 -1.49 -14.77 0.01
N THR A 37 -0.48 -14.15 0.63
CA THR A 37 -0.70 -13.32 1.84
C THR A 37 -0.75 -11.82 1.57
N MET A 38 0.21 -11.25 0.81
CA MET A 38 0.30 -9.78 0.75
C MET A 38 0.98 -9.17 -0.47
N LYS A 39 2.01 -9.81 -1.07
CA LYS A 39 2.88 -9.16 -2.09
C LYS A 39 2.11 -8.52 -3.24
N SER A 40 1.32 -9.31 -3.96
CA SER A 40 0.52 -8.82 -5.09
C SER A 40 -0.62 -7.91 -4.63
N SER A 41 -1.21 -8.18 -3.46
CA SER A 41 -2.28 -7.37 -2.87
C SER A 41 -1.82 -5.96 -2.52
N PHE A 42 -0.61 -5.84 -1.96
CA PHE A 42 0.02 -4.56 -1.62
C PHE A 42 0.32 -3.76 -2.89
N ALA A 43 0.91 -4.39 -3.91
CA ALA A 43 1.17 -3.75 -5.19
C ALA A 43 -0.14 -3.27 -5.88
N ASN A 44 -1.22 -4.06 -5.82
CA ASN A 44 -2.51 -3.64 -6.35
C ASN A 44 -3.14 -2.49 -5.54
N THR A 45 -2.98 -2.49 -4.22
CA THR A 45 -3.47 -1.40 -3.35
C THR A 45 -2.80 -0.07 -3.69
N LEU A 46 -1.48 -0.09 -3.94
CA LEU A 46 -0.73 1.08 -4.39
C LEU A 46 -1.07 1.52 -5.82
N ASP A 47 -1.32 0.57 -6.72
CA ASP A 47 -1.73 0.87 -8.10
C ASP A 47 -3.13 1.50 -8.16
N ASP A 48 -4.05 1.07 -7.30
CA ASP A 48 -5.34 1.75 -7.16
C ASP A 48 -5.16 3.14 -6.56
N PHE A 49 -4.20 3.32 -5.65
CA PHE A 49 -3.95 4.61 -5.04
C PHE A 49 -3.43 5.61 -6.06
N SER A 50 -2.45 5.22 -6.88
CA SER A 50 -1.92 6.08 -7.96
C SER A 50 -2.96 6.43 -9.03
N LYS A 51 -4.07 5.66 -9.12
CA LYS A 51 -5.18 5.92 -10.04
C LYS A 51 -6.36 6.66 -9.39
N GLY A 52 -6.28 6.98 -8.10
CA GLY A 52 -7.40 7.55 -7.35
C GLY A 52 -8.60 6.60 -7.20
N VAL A 53 -8.40 5.30 -7.39
CA VAL A 53 -9.44 4.28 -7.26
C VAL A 53 -9.48 3.77 -5.82
N MET A 54 -10.68 3.51 -5.31
CA MET A 54 -10.84 2.84 -4.02
C MET A 54 -10.41 1.38 -4.12
N SER A 55 -9.42 1.01 -3.32
CA SER A 55 -9.05 -0.39 -3.14
C SER A 55 -10.19 -1.13 -2.45
N LYS A 56 -10.57 -2.30 -2.97
CA LYS A 56 -11.63 -3.13 -2.40
C LYS A 56 -11.21 -4.58 -2.36
N ASP A 57 -11.71 -5.30 -1.38
CA ASP A 57 -11.61 -6.75 -1.38
C ASP A 57 -12.53 -7.35 -2.46
N LYS A 58 -12.08 -8.42 -3.11
CA LYS A 58 -12.87 -9.14 -4.12
C LYS A 58 -13.81 -10.17 -3.47
N ILE A 59 -13.51 -10.61 -2.25
CA ILE A 59 -14.25 -11.65 -1.54
C ILE A 59 -15.19 -11.01 -0.51
N TYR A 60 -14.70 -10.03 0.24
CA TYR A 60 -15.47 -9.36 1.30
C TYR A 60 -15.86 -7.93 0.90
N THR A 61 -16.88 -7.81 0.04
CA THR A 61 -17.31 -6.52 -0.52
C THR A 61 -17.91 -5.56 0.51
N ASP A 62 -18.40 -6.09 1.64
CA ASP A 62 -19.02 -5.31 2.73
C ASP A 62 -18.02 -4.69 3.70
N SER A 63 -16.73 -5.06 3.60
CA SER A 63 -15.70 -4.52 4.48
C SER A 63 -15.31 -3.11 4.04
N ILE A 64 -15.26 -2.17 4.99
CA ILE A 64 -14.81 -0.80 4.71
C ILE A 64 -13.30 -0.85 4.43
N PRO A 65 -12.85 -0.51 3.21
CA PRO A 65 -11.43 -0.46 2.92
C PRO A 65 -10.82 0.76 3.59
N LEU A 66 -9.66 0.56 4.21
CA LEU A 66 -8.85 1.64 4.75
C LEU A 66 -7.50 1.60 4.05
N ARG A 67 -7.11 2.74 3.49
CA ARG A 67 -5.80 2.94 2.88
C ARG A 67 -5.35 4.35 3.26
N LYS A 68 -4.35 4.44 4.13
CA LYS A 68 -3.71 5.69 4.54
C LYS A 68 -2.22 5.55 4.34
N ILE A 69 -1.64 6.48 3.61
CA ILE A 69 -0.21 6.55 3.35
C ILE A 69 0.21 7.96 3.71
N ASN A 70 0.86 8.10 4.86
CA ASN A 70 1.22 9.39 5.42
C ASN A 70 2.73 9.55 5.44
N SER A 71 3.20 10.74 5.14
CA SER A 71 4.60 11.12 5.35
C SER A 71 4.89 11.38 6.84
N GLU A 72 6.15 11.59 7.17
CA GLU A 72 6.68 11.94 8.50
C GLU A 72 5.94 13.13 9.14
N LEU A 73 5.45 14.07 8.33
CA LEU A 73 4.70 15.25 8.77
C LEU A 73 3.19 14.99 8.98
N GLY A 74 2.72 13.77 8.76
CA GLY A 74 1.30 13.40 8.87
C GLY A 74 0.46 13.77 7.65
N GLU A 75 1.06 14.38 6.62
CA GLU A 75 0.41 14.69 5.35
C GLU A 75 0.21 13.43 4.50
N GLU A 76 -0.93 13.34 3.81
CA GLU A 76 -1.22 12.26 2.88
C GLU A 76 -0.33 12.39 1.63
N VAL A 77 0.25 11.27 1.19
CA VAL A 77 1.15 11.24 0.04
C VAL A 77 0.40 11.59 -1.24
N ASN A 78 1.00 12.43 -2.08
CA ASN A 78 0.41 12.79 -3.37
C ASN A 78 0.32 11.55 -4.28
N ILE A 79 -0.87 11.32 -4.81
CA ILE A 79 -1.20 10.26 -5.78
C ILE A 79 -0.23 10.24 -6.98
N ASP A 80 0.14 11.42 -7.48
CA ASP A 80 1.02 11.56 -8.66
C ASP A 80 2.47 11.13 -8.39
N SER A 81 2.87 11.03 -7.13
CA SER A 81 4.21 10.60 -6.73
C SER A 81 4.38 9.08 -6.73
N ILE A 82 3.31 8.32 -6.98
CA ILE A 82 3.31 6.86 -6.85
C ILE A 82 3.25 6.21 -8.22
N PHE A 83 4.24 5.37 -8.50
CA PHE A 83 4.33 4.62 -9.74
C PHE A 83 4.49 3.13 -9.46
N VAL A 84 3.62 2.30 -10.05
CA VAL A 84 3.64 0.85 -9.87
C VAL A 84 3.97 0.18 -11.19
N ILE A 85 5.09 -0.55 -11.21
CA ILE A 85 5.51 -1.34 -12.38
C ILE A 85 4.86 -2.72 -12.29
N LYS A 86 3.94 -3.01 -13.22
CA LYS A 86 3.35 -4.34 -13.39
C LYS A 86 3.98 -5.01 -14.59
N CYS A 87 4.60 -6.16 -14.38
CA CYS A 87 5.01 -7.03 -15.48
C CYS A 87 3.75 -7.71 -16.05
N LYS A 88 3.29 -7.29 -17.23
CA LYS A 88 2.26 -8.02 -17.97
C LYS A 88 2.89 -9.32 -18.50
N ARG A 89 2.32 -10.45 -18.09
CA ARG A 89 2.49 -11.72 -18.81
C ARG A 89 1.47 -11.81 -19.93
#